data_AF-A0A1Q7YZJ9-F1
#
_entry.id   AF-A0A1Q7YZJ9-F1
#
_cell.length_a   1.000
_cell.length_b   1.000
_cell.length_c   1.000
_cell.angle_alpha   90.00
_cell.angle_beta   90.00
_cell.angle_gamma   90.00
#
_symmetry.space_group_name_H-M   'P 1'
#
loop_
_entity.id
_entity.type
_entity.pdbx_description
1 polymer ?
#
loop_
_entity_poly.entity_id
_entity_poly.type
_entity_poly.pdbx_seq_one_letter_code
_entity_poly.pdbx_strand_id
1 'polypeptide(L)'
;MEWAEKAYTAAEGDATRLQWGASYINTMIDLAPEDSARIEKAALKVIGDLNPTPDTFYERNRRSLERIGKKLAAWNKDSRHDDALKRIRARMASVCVKLPASDPARATCTGVLRPAASAKA
;
A
#
# COMPACT_ATOMS: atom_id res chain seq x y z
N MET A 1 15.16 -9.84 1.03
CA MET A 1 14.47 -8.54 1.17
C MET A 1 15.34 -7.39 0.65
N GLU A 2 16.65 -7.37 0.93
CA GLU A 2 17.60 -6.33 0.49
C GLU A 2 17.56 -5.96 -1.01
N TRP A 3 17.44 -6.95 -1.92
CA TRP A 3 17.36 -6.67 -3.35
C TRP A 3 16.08 -5.95 -3.76
N ALA A 4 14.94 -6.28 -3.12
CA ALA A 4 13.68 -5.60 -3.39
C ALA A 4 13.72 -4.15 -2.87
N GLU A 5 14.37 -3.91 -1.73
CA GLU A 5 14.61 -2.57 -1.19
C GLU A 5 15.51 -1.73 -2.12
N LYS A 6 16.60 -2.32 -2.64
CA LYS A 6 17.48 -1.67 -3.62
C LYS A 6 16.74 -1.32 -4.90
N ALA A 7 15.97 -2.25 -5.46
CA ALA A 7 15.20 -2.02 -6.67
C ALA A 7 14.16 -0.90 -6.50
N TYR A 8 13.48 -0.88 -5.35
CA TYR A 8 12.57 0.21 -5.00
C TYR A 8 13.29 1.55 -4.86
N THR A 9 14.47 1.57 -4.22
CA THR A 9 15.24 2.80 -4.01
C THR A 9 15.75 3.38 -5.33
N ALA A 10 16.19 2.53 -6.25
CA ALA A 10 16.69 2.91 -7.58
C ALA A 10 15.57 3.21 -8.60
N ALA A 11 14.31 2.96 -8.26
CA ALA A 11 13.20 3.15 -9.19
C ALA A 11 12.85 4.63 -9.37
N GLU A 12 12.84 5.05 -10.63
CA GLU A 12 12.49 6.40 -11.08
C GLU A 12 11.13 6.40 -11.81
N GLY A 13 10.37 7.47 -11.63
CA GLY A 13 9.01 7.63 -12.14
C GLY A 13 7.94 6.98 -11.25
N ASP A 14 6.81 7.67 -11.10
CA ASP A 14 5.76 7.34 -10.12
C ASP A 14 5.26 5.89 -10.22
N ALA A 15 4.92 5.45 -11.43
CA ALA A 15 4.36 4.11 -11.66
C ALA A 15 5.38 2.98 -11.41
N THR A 16 6.61 3.16 -11.88
CA THR A 16 7.70 2.19 -11.68
C THR A 16 8.08 2.11 -10.20
N ARG A 17 8.18 3.26 -9.54
CA ARG A 17 8.47 3.35 -8.10
C ARG A 17 7.38 2.68 -7.26
N LEU A 18 6.11 2.89 -7.57
CA LEU A 18 5.00 2.18 -6.93
C LEU A 18 5.08 0.66 -7.17
N GLN A 19 5.35 0.23 -8.40
CA GLN A 19 5.47 -1.19 -8.69
C GLN A 19 6.55 -1.86 -7.83
N TRP A 20 7.74 -1.29 -7.78
CA TRP A 20 8.84 -1.83 -6.98
C TRP A 20 8.58 -1.71 -5.48
N GLY A 21 7.96 -0.62 -5.03
CA GLY A 21 7.51 -0.47 -3.65
C GLY A 21 6.50 -1.54 -3.23
N ALA A 22 5.53 -1.87 -4.11
CA ALA A 22 4.59 -2.95 -3.88
C ALA A 22 5.28 -4.32 -3.78
N SER A 23 6.25 -4.58 -4.66
CA SER A 23 7.07 -5.80 -4.63
C SER A 23 7.87 -5.92 -3.34
N TYR A 24 8.47 -4.80 -2.89
CA TYR A 24 9.22 -4.73 -1.64
C TYR A 24 8.36 -5.08 -0.43
N ILE A 25 7.18 -4.45 -0.27
CA ILE A 25 6.27 -4.76 0.85
C ILE A 25 5.83 -6.23 0.82
N ASN A 26 5.47 -6.76 -0.36
CA ASN A 26 5.07 -8.17 -0.47
C ASN A 26 6.22 -9.10 -0.05
N THR A 27 7.44 -8.82 -0.48
CA THR A 27 8.63 -9.59 -0.11
C THR A 27 8.89 -9.54 1.40
N MET A 28 8.65 -8.38 2.03
CA MET A 28 8.78 -8.22 3.48
C MET A 28 7.75 -9.09 4.23
N ILE A 29 6.48 -9.05 3.82
CA ILE A 29 5.40 -9.84 4.43
C ILE A 29 5.64 -11.34 4.25
N ASP A 30 6.13 -11.76 3.07
CA ASP A 30 6.32 -13.18 2.75
C ASP A 30 7.53 -13.79 3.46
N LEU A 31 8.59 -13.01 3.71
CA LEU A 31 9.85 -13.52 4.25
C LEU A 31 10.07 -13.22 5.74
N ALA A 32 9.42 -12.19 6.29
CA ALA A 32 9.58 -11.78 7.69
C ALA A 32 8.27 -11.22 8.27
N PRO A 33 7.16 -12.00 8.27
CA PRO A 33 5.86 -11.55 8.78
C PRO A 33 5.88 -11.12 10.26
N GLU A 34 6.83 -11.62 11.05
CA GLU A 34 7.02 -11.27 12.45
C GLU A 34 7.66 -9.88 12.65
N ASP A 35 8.43 -9.37 11.67
CA ASP A 35 9.07 -8.06 11.71
C ASP A 35 8.07 -6.96 11.33
N SER A 36 7.12 -6.76 12.23
CA SER A 36 6.02 -5.80 12.06
C SER A 36 6.52 -4.37 11.90
N ALA A 37 7.61 -4.01 12.60
CA ALA A 37 8.19 -2.69 12.53
C ALA A 37 8.77 -2.41 11.13
N ARG A 38 9.48 -3.37 10.53
CA ARG A 38 10.05 -3.21 9.19
C ARG A 38 8.97 -3.23 8.10
N ILE A 39 7.95 -4.08 8.21
CA ILE A 39 6.79 -4.08 7.30
C ILE A 39 6.06 -2.74 7.35
N GLU A 40 5.77 -2.24 8.56
CA GLU A 40 5.10 -0.96 8.73
C GLU A 40 5.92 0.18 8.13
N LYS A 41 7.22 0.26 8.46
CA LYS A 41 8.12 1.28 7.91
C LYS A 41 8.17 1.25 6.38
N ALA A 42 8.25 0.06 5.78
CA ALA A 42 8.23 -0.11 4.33
C ALA A 42 6.91 0.40 3.72
N ALA A 43 5.77 0.02 4.30
CA ALA A 43 4.46 0.47 3.83
C ALA A 43 4.28 1.99 3.95
N LEU A 44 4.67 2.58 5.08
CA LEU A 44 4.60 4.03 5.30
C LEU A 44 5.47 4.80 4.30
N LYS A 45 6.67 4.29 3.98
CA LYS A 45 7.58 4.90 3.01
C LYS A 45 7.00 4.83 1.59
N VAL A 46 6.56 3.66 1.14
CA VAL A 46 6.00 3.48 -0.21
C VAL A 46 4.74 4.34 -0.40
N ILE A 47 3.84 4.38 0.58
CA ILE A 47 2.64 5.23 0.52
C ILE A 47 3.02 6.71 0.55
N GLY A 48 4.07 7.07 1.31
CA GLY A 48 4.56 8.44 1.39
C GLY A 48 5.18 8.96 0.10
N ASP A 49 5.72 8.07 -0.73
CA ASP A 49 6.30 8.38 -2.04
C ASP A 49 5.23 8.50 -3.16
N LEU A 50 3.96 8.21 -2.87
CA LEU A 50 2.89 8.32 -3.88
C LEU A 50 2.64 9.77 -4.27
N ASN A 51 2.69 10.04 -5.57
CA ASN A 51 2.21 11.29 -6.13
C ASN A 51 0.66 11.33 -6.08
N PRO A 52 0.02 12.27 -5.36
CA PRO A 52 -1.44 12.29 -5.18
C PRO A 52 -2.17 12.87 -6.39
N THR A 53 -2.01 12.25 -7.56
CA THR A 53 -2.74 12.56 -8.79
C THR A 53 -3.74 11.43 -9.09
N PRO A 54 -4.80 11.69 -9.87
CA PRO A 54 -5.77 10.66 -10.23
C PRO A 54 -5.11 9.41 -10.84
N ASP A 55 -4.14 9.58 -11.75
CA ASP A 55 -3.42 8.49 -12.43
C ASP A 55 -2.72 7.49 -11.50
N THR A 56 -2.30 7.94 -10.31
CA THR A 56 -1.73 7.05 -9.28
C THR A 56 -2.73 6.02 -8.77
N PHE A 57 -4.03 6.27 -8.91
CA PHE A 57 -5.09 5.40 -8.39
C PHE A 57 -5.89 4.69 -9.50
N TYR A 58 -5.38 4.67 -10.74
CA TYR A 58 -5.98 3.94 -11.86
C TYR A 58 -5.11 2.78 -12.35
N GLU A 59 -5.72 1.92 -13.17
CA GLU A 59 -5.08 0.85 -13.92
C GLU A 59 -4.10 -0.02 -13.11
N ARG A 60 -2.85 -0.09 -13.57
CA ARG A 60 -1.79 -0.90 -12.98
C ARG A 60 -1.42 -0.43 -11.57
N ASN A 61 -1.48 0.89 -11.34
CA ASN A 61 -1.14 1.47 -10.05
C ASN A 61 -2.20 1.06 -9.02
N ARG A 62 -3.49 1.19 -9.37
CA ARG A 62 -4.60 0.68 -8.56
C ARG A 62 -4.43 -0.79 -8.22
N ARG A 63 -4.21 -1.64 -9.24
CA ARG A 63 -4.04 -3.10 -9.06
C ARG A 63 -2.86 -3.43 -8.13
N SER A 64 -1.79 -2.63 -8.15
CA SER A 64 -0.64 -2.81 -7.27
C SER A 64 -0.97 -2.44 -5.82
N LEU A 65 -1.67 -1.33 -5.61
CA LEU A 65 -2.14 -0.90 -4.29
C LEU A 65 -3.16 -1.89 -3.69
N GLU A 66 -4.13 -2.36 -4.48
CA GLU A 66 -5.10 -3.38 -4.06
C GLU A 66 -4.41 -4.68 -3.63
N ARG A 67 -3.35 -5.08 -4.33
CA ARG A 67 -2.56 -6.27 -3.97
C ARG A 67 -1.87 -6.09 -2.61
N ILE A 68 -1.27 -4.92 -2.36
CA ILE A 68 -0.70 -4.58 -1.05
C ILE A 68 -1.79 -4.63 0.02
N GLY A 69 -2.96 -4.03 -0.24
CA GLY A 69 -4.09 -4.02 0.70
C GLY A 69 -4.53 -5.43 1.10
N LYS A 70 -4.66 -6.34 0.12
CA LYS A 70 -4.98 -7.76 0.36
C LYS A 70 -3.89 -8.45 1.19
N LYS A 71 -2.61 -8.25 0.87
CA LYS A 71 -1.49 -8.84 1.61
C LYS A 71 -1.42 -8.35 3.05
N LEU A 72 -1.60 -7.05 3.28
CA LEU A 72 -1.65 -6.46 4.63
C LEU A 72 -2.85 -6.98 5.44
N ALA A 73 -4.02 -7.15 4.81
CA ALA A 73 -5.18 -7.73 5.46
C ALA A 73 -4.94 -9.19 5.86
N ALA A 74 -4.33 -9.99 4.97
CA ALA A 74 -3.97 -11.37 5.26
C ALA A 74 -2.89 -11.49 6.34
N TRP A 75 -1.90 -10.59 6.31
CA TRP A 75 -0.88 -10.48 7.36
C TRP A 75 -1.50 -10.23 8.73
N ASN A 76 -2.54 -9.40 8.80
CA ASN A 76 -3.27 -9.10 10.03
C ASN A 76 -4.51 -10.00 10.28
N LYS A 77 -4.58 -11.21 9.71
CA LYS A 77 -5.78 -12.08 9.85
C LYS A 77 -6.11 -12.42 11.31
N ASP A 78 -5.10 -12.51 12.17
CA ASP A 78 -5.23 -12.86 13.59
C ASP A 78 -5.29 -11.60 14.49
N SER A 79 -5.46 -10.42 13.90
CA SER A 79 -5.54 -9.10 14.58
C SER A 79 -4.29 -8.70 15.40
N ARG A 80 -3.16 -9.39 15.19
CA ARG A 80 -1.89 -9.14 15.92
C ARG A 80 -1.18 -7.85 15.51
N HIS A 81 -1.57 -7.26 14.39
CA HIS A 81 -0.91 -6.12 13.75
C HIS A 81 -1.87 -4.94 13.51
N ASP A 82 -2.97 -4.88 14.27
CA ASP A 82 -4.02 -3.87 14.13
C ASP A 82 -3.49 -2.43 14.16
N ASP A 83 -2.60 -2.14 15.10
CA ASP A 83 -2.01 -0.80 15.26
C ASP A 83 -1.15 -0.40 14.06
N ALA A 84 -0.32 -1.33 13.57
CA ALA A 84 0.48 -1.11 12.37
C ALA A 84 -0.42 -0.88 11.15
N LEU A 85 -1.43 -1.73 10.97
CA LEU A 85 -2.38 -1.61 9.86
C LEU A 85 -3.20 -0.32 9.93
N LYS A 86 -3.58 0.13 11.13
CA LYS A 86 -4.25 1.42 11.36
C LYS A 86 -3.37 2.58 10.94
N ARG A 87 -2.08 2.59 11.31
CA ARG A 87 -1.12 3.64 10.91
C ARG A 87 -0.89 3.65 9.40
N ILE A 88 -0.75 2.48 8.77
CA ILE A 88 -0.63 2.35 7.31
C ILE A 88 -1.86 2.93 6.60
N ARG A 89 -3.07 2.57 7.05
CA ARG A 89 -4.32 3.09 6.48
C ARG A 89 -4.49 4.59 6.71
N ALA A 90 -4.09 5.10 7.86
CA ALA A 90 -4.09 6.54 8.14
C ALA A 90 -3.14 7.29 7.19
N ARG A 91 -1.96 6.72 6.91
CA ARG A 91 -1.02 7.29 5.94
C ARG A 91 -1.63 7.32 4.54
N MET A 92 -2.32 6.26 4.10
CA MET A 92 -3.04 6.27 2.82
C MET A 92 -4.16 7.32 2.80
N ALA A 93 -4.95 7.42 3.86
CA ALA A 93 -5.99 8.44 3.96
C ALA A 93 -5.41 9.86 3.82
N SER A 94 -4.23 10.13 4.40
CA SER A 94 -3.53 11.42 4.26
C SER A 94 -3.09 11.73 2.82
N VAL A 95 -2.90 10.70 1.98
CA VAL A 95 -2.66 10.87 0.54
C VAL A 95 -3.98 11.11 -0.19
N CYS A 96 -5.02 10.31 0.10
CA CYS A 96 -6.31 10.42 -0.57
C CYS A 96 -6.99 11.78 -0.38
N VAL A 97 -6.83 12.42 0.79
CA VAL A 97 -7.42 13.75 1.05
C VAL A 97 -6.81 14.86 0.18
N LYS A 98 -5.64 14.63 -0.42
CA LYS A 98 -4.99 15.57 -1.34
C LYS A 98 -5.60 15.54 -2.75
N LEU A 99 -6.36 14.51 -3.08
CA LEU A 99 -7.12 14.46 -4.33
C LEU A 99 -8.35 15.37 -4.26
N PRO A 100 -8.79 15.96 -5.39
CA PRO A 100 -10.02 16.76 -5.41
C PRO A 100 -11.20 15.95 -4.86
N ALA A 101 -12.05 16.59 -4.04
CA ALA A 101 -13.14 15.89 -3.36
C ALA A 101 -14.18 15.28 -4.32
N SER A 102 -14.39 15.92 -5.47
CA SER A 102 -15.28 15.46 -6.53
C SER A 102 -14.65 14.39 -7.45
N ASP A 103 -13.37 14.08 -7.29
CA ASP A 103 -12.66 13.17 -8.18
C ASP A 103 -12.94 11.70 -7.81
N PRO A 104 -13.41 10.85 -8.73
CA PRO A 104 -13.61 9.41 -8.50
C PRO A 104 -12.35 8.67 -8.02
N ALA A 105 -11.15 9.17 -8.35
CA ALA A 105 -9.88 8.62 -7.87
C ALA A 105 -9.79 8.66 -6.34
N ARG A 106 -10.44 9.62 -5.67
CA ARG A 106 -10.45 9.71 -4.20
C ARG A 106 -11.18 8.54 -3.54
N ALA A 107 -12.31 8.12 -4.13
CA ALA A 107 -13.04 6.94 -3.69
C ALA A 107 -12.19 5.66 -3.91
N THR A 108 -11.56 5.57 -5.08
CA THR A 108 -10.65 4.46 -5.41
C THR A 108 -9.48 4.39 -4.42
N CYS A 109 -8.78 5.51 -4.18
CA CYS A 109 -7.69 5.63 -3.22
C CYS A 109 -8.10 5.16 -1.81
N THR A 110 -9.29 5.55 -1.35
CA THR A 110 -9.80 5.15 -0.02
C THR A 110 -10.10 3.64 0.05
N GLY A 111 -10.34 3.00 -1.10
CA GLY A 111 -10.65 1.57 -1.21
C GLY A 111 -9.44 0.65 -1.28
N VAL A 112 -8.31 1.07 -1.86
CA VAL A 112 -7.21 0.14 -2.23
C VAL A 112 -6.55 -0.60 -1.06
N LEU A 113 -6.60 -0.06 0.17
CA LEU A 113 -6.06 -0.73 1.38
C LEU A 113 -7.12 -1.25 2.35
N ARG A 114 -8.39 -1.20 1.95
CA ARG A 114 -9.44 -1.87 2.74
C ARG A 114 -9.29 -3.38 2.55
N PRO A 115 -9.63 -4.19 3.58
CA PRO A 115 -9.86 -5.60 3.33
C PRO A 115 -10.91 -5.67 2.21
N ALA A 116 -10.81 -6.65 1.31
CA ALA A 116 -11.96 -6.94 0.46
C ALA A 116 -13.15 -7.09 1.40
N ALA A 117 -14.15 -6.22 1.27
CA ALA A 117 -15.39 -6.41 2.01
C ALA A 117 -15.78 -7.86 1.70
N SER A 118 -15.91 -8.69 2.75
CA SER A 118 -16.36 -10.06 2.59
C SER A 118 -17.52 -10.00 1.61
N ALA A 119 -17.34 -10.58 0.43
CA ALA A 119 -18.42 -10.72 -0.51
C ALA A 119 -19.54 -11.35 0.32
N LYS A 120 -20.65 -10.63 0.49
CA LYS A 120 -21.84 -11.18 1.13
C LYS A 120 -22.09 -12.50 0.41
N ALA A 121 -22.02 -13.59 1.17
CA ALA A 121 -22.54 -14.88 0.73
C ALA A 121 -24.02 -14.74 0.35
#